data_AF-A0A544Z040-F1
#
_entry.id   AF-A0A544Z040-F1
#
_cell.length_a   1.000
_cell.length_b   1.000
_cell.length_c   1.000
_cell.angle_alpha   90.00
_cell.angle_beta   90.00
_cell.angle_gamma   90.00
#
_symmetry.space_group_name_H-M   'P 1'
#
loop_
_entity.id
_entity.type
_entity.pdbx_description
1 polymer ?
#
loop_
_entity_poly.entity_id
_entity_poly.type
_entity_poly.pdbx_seq_one_letter_code
_entity_poly.pdbx_strand_id
1 'polypeptide(L)'
;MFVDSVETNRTGLREEASPARSQPSPQSPRQGWLDALRGVAALVVVFEHCLDGLFPEVRAGAGQWFNFGQYGVLVFFLVSGYVVPVSLERRGSVGGFWITRLFRLYPLWLVAAAAGTVFGAVGVYATLPDQLADNPGISALAHLTMLQDLLQVVSVVNVFWTLSYEMVFYLLVTALFVVAGTHRNGMHRVSAVGMIAFAAAAVTVGGLLPAGALSRGAGTAQVVVIAAVVLLAAAASLASRGRLRVWGTAAAAVLALVLLGANSRVGAWESLAILATMFAGTVLYRLDQGQLRWKRNGWALACVPVASVAAAWAFGPGWGMPDDQALAFTWGWSTAVAAAWATFLAARFLRRRRMPRALVGLGLISYSVYLLHPLAVQVLRRLTTDPARFSLTERLAMGVLLLGVVLACSALTYRAVERPAQSLGRHLARRARSRTLPPQTRTARTRTAETRTAGPAGVRRPGRPPEPGARACPRPAGPPAAAR
;
A
#
# COMPACT_ATOMS: atom_id res chain seq x y z
N MET A 1 -67.19 4.74 35.02
CA MET A 1 -66.95 6.19 34.80
C MET A 1 -66.16 6.26 33.48
N PHE A 2 -66.78 6.17 32.29
CA PHE A 2 -67.47 7.26 31.55
C PHE A 2 -66.68 8.58 31.66
N VAL A 3 -66.24 9.30 30.61
CA VAL A 3 -66.50 9.25 29.16
C VAL A 3 -65.54 10.26 28.44
N ASP A 4 -65.25 10.00 27.16
CA ASP A 4 -64.96 10.88 25.99
C ASP A 4 -63.86 11.97 25.98
N SER A 5 -62.92 11.98 25.01
CA SER A 5 -62.97 12.25 23.55
C SER A 5 -62.89 13.75 23.20
N VAL A 6 -61.75 14.18 22.63
CA VAL A 6 -61.70 15.25 21.61
C VAL A 6 -60.62 14.91 20.58
N GLU A 7 -61.11 14.60 19.40
CA GLU A 7 -60.39 14.48 18.14
C GLU A 7 -60.24 15.89 17.53
N THR A 8 -59.05 16.25 17.08
CA THR A 8 -58.88 17.30 16.06
C THR A 8 -57.73 16.93 15.13
N ASN A 9 -58.13 16.52 13.93
CA ASN A 9 -57.28 16.31 12.77
C ASN A 9 -57.14 17.65 12.02
N ARG A 10 -55.91 18.13 11.81
CA ARG A 10 -55.58 19.15 10.79
C ARG A 10 -54.19 18.90 10.22
N THR A 11 -54.18 18.16 9.11
CA THR A 11 -53.47 18.42 7.85
C THR A 11 -52.22 19.31 7.87
N GLY A 12 -51.11 18.71 7.41
CA GLY A 12 -50.27 19.32 6.37
C GLY A 12 -49.13 20.21 6.86
N LEU A 13 -47.93 19.64 6.94
CA LEU A 13 -46.74 20.05 6.18
C LEU A 13 -45.66 18.98 6.45
N ARG A 14 -45.36 18.19 5.41
CA ARG A 14 -44.22 17.26 5.44
C ARG A 14 -42.96 18.09 5.33
N GLU A 15 -42.22 18.23 6.43
CA GLU A 15 -40.80 18.58 6.34
C GLU A 15 -40.09 17.46 5.57
N GLU A 16 -39.58 17.80 4.40
CA GLU A 16 -38.69 16.95 3.62
C GLU A 16 -37.47 16.60 4.46
N ALA A 17 -37.38 15.34 4.89
CA ALA A 17 -36.20 14.80 5.51
C ALA A 17 -35.01 14.91 4.53
N SER A 18 -34.19 15.93 4.74
CA SER A 18 -32.89 16.10 4.10
C SER A 18 -32.10 14.79 4.16
N PRO A 19 -31.55 14.29 3.03
CA PRO A 19 -30.86 13.00 3.03
C PRO A 19 -29.63 13.12 3.93
N ALA A 20 -29.67 12.39 5.05
CA ALA A 20 -28.60 12.29 6.01
C ALA A 20 -27.26 12.16 5.28
N ARG A 21 -26.41 13.19 5.40
CA ARG A 21 -25.03 13.16 4.94
C ARG A 21 -24.42 11.89 5.52
N SER A 22 -24.00 10.99 4.64
CA SER A 22 -23.32 9.76 5.02
C SER A 22 -22.09 10.11 5.87
N GLN A 23 -22.26 10.05 7.19
CA GLN A 23 -21.19 10.19 8.15
C GLN A 23 -20.10 9.17 7.77
N PRO A 24 -18.84 9.59 7.62
CA PRO A 24 -17.77 8.65 7.36
C PRO A 24 -17.69 7.66 8.53
N SER A 25 -17.81 6.37 8.25
CA SER A 25 -17.72 5.33 9.28
C SER A 25 -16.42 5.50 10.08
N PRO A 26 -16.47 5.36 11.42
CA PRO A 26 -15.27 5.46 12.24
C PRO A 26 -14.29 4.40 11.76
N GLN A 27 -13.12 4.85 11.29
CA GLN A 27 -12.05 3.98 10.82
C GLN A 27 -11.83 2.88 11.85
N SER A 28 -11.98 1.63 11.44
CA SER A 28 -11.83 0.49 12.34
C SER A 28 -10.48 0.59 13.09
N PRO A 29 -10.43 0.38 14.42
CA PRO A 29 -9.21 0.48 15.24
C PRO A 29 -8.00 -0.32 14.73
N ARG A 30 -8.22 -1.28 13.81
CA ARG A 30 -7.23 -2.19 13.25
C ARG A 30 -6.22 -1.56 12.27
N GLN A 31 -6.49 -0.38 11.70
CA GLN A 31 -5.60 0.25 10.70
C GLN A 31 -4.78 1.43 11.23
N GLY A 32 -5.22 2.07 12.32
CA GLY A 32 -4.58 3.30 12.82
C GLY A 32 -3.09 3.15 13.18
N TRP A 33 -2.64 1.96 13.62
CA TRP A 33 -1.23 1.73 13.92
C TRP A 33 -0.33 1.68 12.67
N LEU A 34 -0.85 1.18 11.55
CA LEU A 34 -0.12 1.21 10.27
C LEU A 34 -0.04 2.64 9.75
N ASP A 35 -1.13 3.41 9.87
CA ASP A 35 -1.14 4.82 9.46
C ASP A 35 -0.18 5.63 10.35
N ALA A 36 -0.22 5.46 11.67
CA ALA A 36 0.73 6.11 12.58
C ALA A 36 2.19 5.79 12.23
N LEU A 37 2.48 4.52 11.95
CA LEU A 37 3.82 4.07 11.56
C LEU A 37 4.28 4.70 10.23
N ARG A 38 3.38 4.81 9.24
CA ARG A 38 3.65 5.54 7.98
C ARG A 38 3.90 7.03 8.21
N GLY A 39 3.16 7.65 9.12
CA GLY A 39 3.33 9.06 9.48
C GLY A 39 4.72 9.32 10.08
N VAL A 40 5.12 8.50 11.05
CA VAL A 40 6.47 8.57 11.66
C VAL A 40 7.55 8.34 10.59
N ALA A 41 7.42 7.30 9.77
CA ALA A 41 8.38 7.01 8.71
C ALA A 41 8.53 8.18 7.72
N ALA A 42 7.43 8.81 7.31
CA ALA A 42 7.48 9.99 6.43
C ALA A 42 8.27 11.13 7.06
N LEU A 43 8.03 11.46 8.33
CA LEU A 43 8.74 12.54 9.02
C LEU A 43 10.24 12.26 9.15
N VAL A 44 10.62 11.01 9.43
CA VAL A 44 12.03 10.62 9.53
C VAL A 44 12.74 10.71 8.17
N VAL A 45 12.06 10.40 7.07
CA VAL A 45 12.61 10.60 5.71
C VAL A 45 12.76 12.09 5.38
N VAL A 46 11.82 12.94 5.79
CA VAL A 46 11.96 14.41 5.63
C VAL A 46 13.18 14.89 6.40
N PHE A 47 13.34 14.42 7.64
CA PHE A 47 14.49 14.76 8.48
C PHE A 47 15.83 14.37 7.82
N GLU A 48 15.95 13.13 7.31
CA GLU A 48 17.13 12.67 6.57
C GLU A 48 17.54 13.65 5.47
N HIS A 49 16.59 14.07 4.64
CA HIS A 49 16.89 14.92 3.48
C HIS A 49 17.22 16.37 3.90
N CYS A 50 16.85 16.79 5.11
CA CYS A 50 17.20 18.10 5.67
C CYS A 50 18.61 18.14 6.30
N LEU A 51 19.21 16.98 6.62
CA LEU A 51 20.47 16.92 7.38
C LEU A 51 21.59 17.72 6.72
N ASP A 52 21.83 17.55 5.42
CA ASP A 52 22.93 18.27 4.74
C ASP A 52 22.78 19.79 4.78
N GLY A 53 21.54 20.29 4.69
CA GLY A 53 21.27 21.73 4.62
C GLY A 53 21.15 22.42 5.98
N LEU A 54 20.73 21.69 7.01
CA LEU A 54 20.43 22.25 8.34
C LEU A 54 21.33 21.73 9.46
N PHE A 55 21.76 20.47 9.38
CA PHE A 55 22.44 19.78 10.47
C PHE A 55 23.63 18.94 9.95
N PRO A 56 24.60 19.55 9.25
CA PRO A 56 25.75 18.82 8.71
C PRO A 56 26.57 18.12 9.81
N GLU A 57 26.56 18.65 11.04
CA GLU A 57 27.21 18.04 12.19
C GLU A 57 26.57 16.71 12.57
N VAL A 58 25.24 16.61 12.47
CA VAL A 58 24.49 15.37 12.68
C VAL A 58 24.75 14.39 11.53
N ARG A 59 24.84 14.86 10.29
CA ARG A 59 25.21 14.02 9.14
C ARG A 59 26.60 13.42 9.32
N ALA A 60 27.59 14.24 9.71
CA ALA A 60 28.96 13.81 9.92
C ALA A 60 29.09 12.83 11.10
N GLY A 61 28.40 13.10 12.22
CA GLY A 61 28.51 12.28 13.43
C GLY A 61 27.66 11.01 13.41
N ALA A 62 26.36 11.12 13.09
CA ALA A 62 25.41 10.02 13.18
C ALA A 62 25.20 9.28 11.84
N GLY A 63 25.34 9.98 10.71
CA GLY A 63 25.07 9.41 9.38
C GLY A 63 26.01 8.28 8.96
N GLN A 64 27.18 8.19 9.59
CA GLN A 64 28.14 7.09 9.42
C GLN A 64 27.66 5.77 10.02
N TRP A 65 26.74 5.84 10.99
CA TRP A 65 26.28 4.69 11.77
C TRP A 65 24.83 4.36 11.53
N PHE A 66 24.00 5.36 11.20
CA PHE A 66 22.56 5.22 11.05
C PHE A 66 22.04 6.05 9.89
N ASN A 67 21.36 5.39 8.95
CA ASN A 67 20.70 6.05 7.83
C ASN A 67 19.19 6.22 8.12
N PHE A 68 18.75 7.43 8.41
CA PHE A 68 17.36 7.72 8.78
C PHE A 68 16.41 7.51 7.59
N GLY A 69 16.87 7.81 6.38
CA GLY A 69 16.12 7.62 5.14
C GLY A 69 15.81 6.15 4.88
N GLN A 70 16.83 5.30 4.87
CA GLN A 70 16.69 3.85 4.67
C GLN A 70 15.80 3.23 5.75
N TYR A 71 15.94 3.66 7.01
CA TYR A 71 15.06 3.23 8.09
C TYR A 71 13.58 3.53 7.77
N GLY A 72 13.26 4.78 7.40
CA GLY A 72 11.89 5.17 7.08
C GLY A 72 11.33 4.42 5.87
N VAL A 73 12.16 4.23 4.83
CA VAL A 73 11.80 3.49 3.61
C VAL A 73 11.53 2.01 3.91
N LEU A 74 12.37 1.35 4.72
CA LEU A 74 12.17 -0.05 5.11
C LEU A 74 10.90 -0.24 5.95
N VAL A 75 10.55 0.73 6.80
CA VAL A 75 9.25 0.75 7.49
C VAL A 75 8.09 0.85 6.48
N PHE A 76 8.20 1.69 5.44
CA PHE A 76 7.20 1.74 4.38
C PHE A 76 7.07 0.42 3.63
N PHE A 77 8.18 -0.27 3.33
CA PHE A 77 8.16 -1.57 2.67
C PHE A 77 7.50 -2.66 3.52
N LEU A 78 7.78 -2.72 4.83
CA LEU A 78 7.08 -3.61 5.75
C LEU A 78 5.58 -3.33 5.79
N VAL A 79 5.19 -2.05 5.87
CA VAL A 79 3.78 -1.65 5.83
C VAL A 79 3.14 -2.06 4.51
N SER A 80 3.75 -1.76 3.36
CA SER A 80 3.24 -2.12 2.03
C SER A 80 3.04 -3.63 1.91
N GLY A 81 4.02 -4.43 2.34
CA GLY A 81 3.92 -5.88 2.46
C GLY A 81 2.72 -6.36 3.28
N TYR A 82 2.46 -5.70 4.40
CA TYR A 82 1.37 -6.04 5.31
C TYR A 82 -0.04 -5.78 4.72
N VAL A 83 -0.22 -4.69 3.96
CA VAL A 83 -1.56 -4.28 3.46
C VAL A 83 -1.88 -4.70 2.02
N VAL A 84 -0.89 -4.83 1.14
CA VAL A 84 -1.13 -4.95 -0.30
C VAL A 84 -1.78 -6.29 -0.68
N PRO A 85 -1.26 -7.47 -0.29
CA PRO A 85 -1.88 -8.76 -0.67
C PRO A 85 -3.31 -8.89 -0.15
N VAL A 86 -3.57 -8.35 1.04
CA VAL A 86 -4.90 -8.32 1.67
C VAL A 86 -5.89 -7.51 0.84
N SER A 87 -5.43 -6.40 0.27
CA SER A 87 -6.28 -5.55 -0.56
C SER A 87 -6.69 -6.22 -1.87
N LEU A 88 -5.85 -7.11 -2.41
CA LEU A 88 -6.13 -7.91 -3.60
C LEU A 88 -7.14 -9.01 -3.27
N GLU A 89 -6.90 -9.77 -2.18
CA GLU A 89 -7.79 -10.83 -1.71
C GLU A 89 -9.20 -10.32 -1.36
N ARG A 90 -9.30 -9.22 -0.62
CA ARG A 90 -10.61 -8.65 -0.21
C ARG A 90 -11.44 -8.16 -1.39
N ARG A 91 -10.80 -7.79 -2.51
CA ARG A 91 -11.51 -7.27 -3.68
C ARG A 91 -12.00 -8.35 -4.61
N GLY A 92 -11.29 -9.47 -4.70
CA GLY A 92 -11.62 -10.61 -5.56
C GLY A 92 -11.46 -10.37 -7.05
N SER A 93 -10.98 -9.19 -7.48
CA SER A 93 -10.80 -8.83 -8.90
C SER A 93 -9.45 -8.17 -9.12
N VAL A 94 -8.62 -8.75 -9.99
CA VAL A 94 -7.30 -8.22 -10.33
C VAL A 94 -7.39 -6.84 -10.99
N GLY A 95 -8.29 -6.65 -11.97
CA GLY A 95 -8.51 -5.34 -12.59
C GLY A 95 -8.98 -4.27 -11.59
N GLY A 96 -9.90 -4.62 -10.68
CA GLY A 96 -10.34 -3.69 -9.63
C GLY A 96 -9.27 -3.35 -8.58
N PHE A 97 -8.29 -4.24 -8.37
CA PHE A 97 -7.10 -3.95 -7.58
C PHE A 97 -6.23 -2.91 -8.29
N TRP A 98 -5.84 -3.17 -9.55
CA TRP A 98 -5.01 -2.25 -10.34
C TRP A 98 -5.65 -0.87 -10.51
N ILE A 99 -6.94 -0.79 -10.87
CA ILE A 99 -7.66 0.49 -10.93
C ILE A 99 -7.51 1.27 -9.62
N THR A 100 -7.72 0.61 -8.47
CA THR A 100 -7.60 1.33 -7.19
C THR A 100 -6.17 1.78 -6.89
N ARG A 101 -5.16 1.02 -7.34
CA ARG A 101 -3.75 1.35 -7.13
C ARG A 101 -3.26 2.46 -8.04
N LEU A 102 -3.63 2.43 -9.32
CA LEU A 102 -3.32 3.48 -10.28
C LEU A 102 -3.88 4.84 -9.82
N PHE A 103 -5.16 4.88 -9.43
CA PHE A 103 -5.80 6.08 -8.89
C PHE A 103 -5.33 6.50 -7.49
N ARG A 104 -4.56 5.65 -6.80
CA ARG A 104 -3.91 5.99 -5.53
C ARG A 104 -2.53 6.59 -5.77
N LEU A 105 -1.77 6.05 -6.72
CA LEU A 105 -0.36 6.41 -6.91
C LEU A 105 -0.15 7.51 -7.96
N TYR A 106 -0.64 7.31 -9.19
CA TYR A 106 -0.32 8.15 -10.34
C TYR A 106 -0.75 9.62 -10.22
N PRO A 107 -1.94 9.98 -9.69
CA PRO A 107 -2.39 11.37 -9.68
C PRO A 107 -1.41 12.31 -8.98
N LEU A 108 -0.98 11.96 -7.76
CA LEU A 108 -0.03 12.78 -7.01
C LEU A 108 1.40 12.61 -7.51
N TRP A 109 1.75 11.42 -7.98
CA TRP A 109 3.03 11.17 -8.62
C TRP A 109 3.22 12.07 -9.85
N LEU A 110 2.20 12.24 -10.69
CA LEU A 110 2.22 13.14 -11.86
C LEU A 110 2.43 14.59 -11.44
N VAL A 111 1.77 15.04 -10.37
CA VAL A 111 1.95 16.39 -9.81
C VAL A 111 3.39 16.57 -9.34
N ALA A 112 3.94 15.62 -8.59
CA ALA A 112 5.32 15.67 -8.12
C ALA A 112 6.33 15.61 -9.26
N ALA A 113 6.09 14.78 -10.28
CA ALA A 113 6.94 14.65 -11.46
C ALA A 113 6.94 15.95 -12.26
N ALA A 114 5.78 16.53 -12.53
CA ALA A 114 5.66 17.81 -13.22
C ALA A 114 6.33 18.95 -12.45
N ALA A 115 6.10 19.04 -11.13
CA ALA A 115 6.77 20.03 -10.29
C ALA A 115 8.29 19.85 -10.28
N GLY A 116 8.78 18.61 -10.21
CA GLY A 116 10.20 18.28 -10.34
C GLY A 116 10.77 18.71 -11.68
N THR A 117 10.10 18.40 -12.80
CA THR A 117 10.54 18.82 -14.13
C THR A 117 10.60 20.35 -14.24
N VAL A 118 9.58 21.07 -13.73
CA VAL A 118 9.58 22.54 -13.72
C VAL A 118 10.73 23.08 -12.88
N PHE A 119 10.94 22.56 -11.67
CA PHE A 119 12.06 22.96 -10.80
C PHE A 119 13.41 22.68 -11.47
N GLY A 120 13.52 21.61 -12.24
CA GLY A 120 14.67 21.35 -13.08
C GLY A 120 14.88 22.41 -14.16
N ALA A 121 13.82 22.71 -14.92
CA ALA A 121 13.87 23.63 -16.06
C ALA A 121 14.14 25.09 -15.65
N VAL A 122 13.58 25.56 -14.53
CA VAL A 122 13.85 26.92 -14.01
C VAL A 122 15.17 27.01 -13.23
N GLY A 123 15.94 25.93 -13.21
CA GLY A 123 17.19 25.83 -12.49
C GLY A 123 16.98 26.08 -11.00
N VAL A 124 16.10 25.33 -10.34
CA VAL A 124 16.00 25.11 -8.88
C VAL A 124 16.68 23.79 -8.48
N TYR A 125 16.74 22.80 -9.37
CA TYR A 125 17.72 21.72 -9.26
C TYR A 125 19.11 22.19 -9.69
N ALA A 126 20.19 21.65 -9.10
CA ALA A 126 21.55 22.04 -9.46
C ALA A 126 21.82 21.83 -10.96
N THR A 127 21.29 20.74 -11.52
CA THR A 127 21.08 20.48 -12.95
C THR A 127 20.02 19.37 -13.09
N LEU A 128 19.22 19.38 -14.17
CA LEU A 128 18.53 18.17 -14.59
C LEU A 128 19.62 17.18 -15.06
N PRO A 129 19.63 15.92 -14.60
CA PRO A 129 20.60 14.95 -15.10
C PRO A 129 20.56 14.88 -16.62
N ASP A 130 21.71 14.91 -17.30
CA ASP A 130 21.80 14.95 -18.77
C ASP A 130 20.97 13.85 -19.44
N GLN A 131 20.91 12.66 -18.82
CA GLN A 131 20.07 11.53 -19.23
C GLN A 131 18.57 11.87 -19.39
N LEU A 132 18.04 12.80 -18.59
CA LEU A 132 16.66 13.28 -18.70
C LEU A 132 16.48 14.28 -19.85
N ALA A 133 17.51 15.08 -20.14
CA ALA A 133 17.50 16.10 -21.18
C ALA A 133 17.74 15.53 -22.58
N ASP A 134 18.61 14.52 -22.71
CA ASP A 134 19.01 13.95 -24.00
C ASP A 134 17.90 13.15 -24.68
N ASN A 135 17.07 12.46 -23.90
CA ASN A 135 16.01 11.59 -24.41
C ASN A 135 14.70 11.76 -23.61
N PRO A 136 14.02 12.91 -23.70
CA PRO A 136 12.88 13.23 -22.85
C PRO A 136 11.71 12.25 -23.03
N GLY A 137 11.49 11.74 -24.25
CA GLY A 137 10.44 10.76 -24.53
C GLY A 137 10.68 9.39 -23.85
N ILE A 138 11.91 8.88 -23.91
CA ILE A 138 12.30 7.62 -23.25
C ILE A 138 12.26 7.79 -21.73
N SER A 139 12.77 8.92 -21.22
CA SER A 139 12.71 9.23 -19.79
C SER A 139 11.27 9.33 -19.29
N ALA A 140 10.39 10.01 -20.00
CA ALA A 140 8.97 10.07 -19.67
C ALA A 140 8.31 8.69 -19.68
N LEU A 141 8.61 7.85 -20.69
CA LEU A 141 8.09 6.49 -20.78
C LEU A 141 8.55 5.62 -19.60
N ALA A 142 9.84 5.67 -19.25
CA ALA A 142 10.38 4.96 -18.09
C ALA A 142 9.68 5.38 -16.79
N HIS A 143 9.48 6.67 -16.59
CA HIS A 143 8.74 7.21 -15.44
C HIS A 143 7.28 6.77 -15.41
N LEU A 144 6.60 6.75 -16.57
CA LEU A 144 5.21 6.30 -16.67
C LEU A 144 5.03 4.82 -16.34
N THR A 145 6.05 3.97 -16.50
CA THR A 145 6.01 2.59 -15.98
C THR A 145 6.15 2.49 -14.47
N MET A 146 6.60 3.58 -13.82
CA MET A 146 7.04 3.63 -12.42
C MET A 146 8.22 2.68 -12.14
N LEU A 147 8.91 2.16 -13.16
CA LEU A 147 10.08 1.29 -13.05
C LEU A 147 11.38 2.00 -13.43
N GLN A 148 11.41 3.33 -13.48
CA GLN A 148 12.55 4.12 -13.96
C GLN A 148 13.88 3.74 -13.29
N ASP A 149 13.85 3.43 -11.99
CA ASP A 149 15.03 2.98 -11.24
C ASP A 149 15.54 1.62 -11.74
N LEU A 150 14.62 0.70 -12.06
CA LEU A 150 14.96 -0.61 -12.64
C LEU A 150 15.34 -0.54 -14.12
N LEU A 151 15.08 0.59 -14.77
CA LEU A 151 15.37 0.85 -16.18
C LEU A 151 16.63 1.71 -16.38
N GLN A 152 17.40 1.96 -15.31
CA GLN A 152 18.62 2.78 -15.35
C GLN A 152 18.39 4.27 -15.68
N VAL A 153 17.16 4.77 -15.51
CA VAL A 153 16.81 6.18 -15.71
C VAL A 153 16.79 6.91 -14.36
N VAL A 154 17.49 8.06 -14.26
CA VAL A 154 17.48 8.88 -13.03
C VAL A 154 16.05 9.36 -12.75
N SER A 155 15.64 9.24 -11.49
CA SER A 155 14.33 9.73 -11.06
C SER A 155 14.30 11.26 -11.05
N VAL A 156 13.31 11.86 -11.72
CA VAL A 156 13.09 13.33 -11.73
C VAL A 156 12.87 13.91 -10.32
N VAL A 157 12.32 13.10 -9.42
CA VAL A 157 12.31 13.35 -7.98
C VAL A 157 12.97 12.16 -7.31
N ASN A 158 14.06 12.39 -6.57
CA ASN A 158 14.93 11.33 -6.02
C ASN A 158 14.13 10.16 -5.42
N VAL A 159 13.16 10.46 -4.55
CA VAL A 159 12.37 9.47 -3.80
C VAL A 159 11.46 8.56 -4.65
N PHE A 160 11.34 8.78 -5.96
CA PHE A 160 10.56 7.88 -6.82
C PHE A 160 11.17 6.49 -6.95
N TRP A 161 12.47 6.30 -6.64
CA TRP A 161 13.12 5.00 -6.72
C TRP A 161 12.37 3.93 -5.91
N THR A 162 11.89 4.25 -4.71
CA THR A 162 11.17 3.31 -3.85
C THR A 162 9.85 2.84 -4.45
N LEU A 163 9.20 3.68 -5.26
CA LEU A 163 7.94 3.33 -5.91
C LEU A 163 8.13 2.25 -6.98
N SER A 164 9.33 2.16 -7.57
CA SER A 164 9.66 1.08 -8.51
C SER A 164 9.63 -0.28 -7.83
N TYR A 165 10.15 -0.40 -6.61
CA TYR A 165 10.09 -1.63 -5.83
C TYR A 165 8.67 -1.94 -5.34
N GLU A 166 7.87 -0.91 -5.00
CA GLU A 166 6.45 -1.11 -4.69
C GLU A 166 5.66 -1.61 -5.92
N MET A 167 5.97 -1.08 -7.12
CA MET A 167 5.37 -1.53 -8.39
C MET A 167 5.76 -2.98 -8.71
N VAL A 168 7.03 -3.35 -8.59
CA VAL A 168 7.49 -4.73 -8.73
C VAL A 168 6.74 -5.65 -7.78
N PHE A 169 6.61 -5.28 -6.51
CA PHE A 169 5.84 -6.06 -5.55
C PHE A 169 4.38 -6.24 -5.97
N TYR A 170 3.75 -5.21 -6.55
CA TYR A 170 2.38 -5.32 -7.08
C TYR A 170 2.27 -6.31 -8.25
N LEU A 171 3.25 -6.30 -9.16
CA LEU A 171 3.33 -7.23 -10.28
C LEU A 171 3.48 -8.68 -9.79
N LEU A 172 4.42 -8.92 -8.86
CA LEU A 172 4.68 -10.24 -8.29
C LEU A 172 3.47 -10.79 -7.52
N VAL A 173 2.87 -9.98 -6.64
CA VAL A 173 1.68 -10.40 -5.87
C VAL A 173 0.48 -10.62 -6.79
N THR A 174 0.37 -9.87 -7.88
CA THR A 174 -0.67 -10.08 -8.91
C THR A 174 -0.49 -11.42 -9.61
N ALA A 175 0.73 -11.70 -10.11
CA ALA A 175 1.03 -12.96 -10.77
C ALA A 175 0.80 -14.14 -9.83
N LEU A 176 1.23 -14.00 -8.57
CA LEU A 176 0.99 -15.01 -7.55
C LEU A 176 -0.51 -15.28 -7.34
N PHE A 177 -1.32 -14.23 -7.25
CA PHE A 177 -2.77 -14.36 -7.08
C PHE A 177 -3.45 -15.00 -8.28
N VAL A 178 -2.97 -14.73 -9.50
CA VAL A 178 -3.52 -15.31 -10.72
C VAL A 178 -3.11 -16.78 -10.89
N VAL A 179 -1.85 -17.12 -10.60
CA VAL A 179 -1.28 -18.47 -10.76
C VAL A 179 -1.71 -19.42 -9.64
N ALA A 180 -1.64 -19.01 -8.37
CA ALA A 180 -2.02 -19.85 -7.24
C ALA A 180 -3.55 -20.10 -7.16
N GLY A 181 -4.33 -19.44 -8.00
CA GLY A 181 -5.79 -19.43 -7.98
C GLY A 181 -6.34 -18.74 -6.72
N THR A 182 -7.67 -18.67 -6.61
CA THR A 182 -8.36 -18.13 -5.42
C THR A 182 -8.21 -19.00 -4.17
N HIS A 183 -7.44 -20.10 -4.24
CA HIS A 183 -7.18 -20.97 -3.10
C HIS A 183 -6.32 -20.24 -2.08
N ARG A 184 -7.02 -19.67 -1.09
CA ARG A 184 -6.46 -18.88 0.03
C ARG A 184 -5.24 -19.53 0.69
N ASN A 185 -5.23 -20.86 0.77
CA ASN A 185 -4.12 -21.64 1.35
C ASN A 185 -2.83 -21.64 0.53
N GLY A 186 -2.91 -21.52 -0.80
CA GLY A 186 -1.73 -21.47 -1.68
C GLY A 186 -0.96 -20.15 -1.53
N MET A 187 -1.68 -19.03 -1.46
CA MET A 187 -1.11 -17.69 -1.30
C MET A 187 -0.23 -17.56 -0.04
N HIS A 188 -0.62 -18.20 1.07
CA HIS A 188 0.15 -18.15 2.32
C HIS A 188 1.51 -18.85 2.19
N ARG A 189 1.52 -20.04 1.59
CA ARG A 189 2.75 -20.83 1.40
C ARG A 189 3.69 -20.10 0.45
N VAL A 190 3.17 -19.62 -0.69
CA VAL A 190 4.03 -18.97 -1.67
C VAL A 190 4.55 -17.62 -1.18
N SER A 191 3.80 -16.86 -0.38
CA SER A 191 4.33 -15.64 0.24
C SER A 191 5.50 -15.94 1.20
N ALA A 192 5.41 -17.03 1.97
CA ALA A 192 6.48 -17.47 2.87
C ALA A 192 7.69 -18.03 2.10
N VAL A 193 7.46 -18.81 1.04
CA VAL A 193 8.51 -19.30 0.15
C VAL A 193 9.21 -18.14 -0.55
N GLY A 194 8.45 -17.19 -1.11
CA GLY A 194 8.99 -15.99 -1.75
C GLY A 194 9.87 -15.19 -0.79
N MET A 195 9.42 -14.95 0.44
CA MET A 195 10.23 -14.30 1.48
C MET A 195 11.59 -14.97 1.68
N ILE A 196 11.60 -16.29 1.87
CA ILE A 196 12.84 -17.06 2.09
C ILE A 196 13.71 -17.08 0.83
N ALA A 197 13.09 -17.27 -0.34
CA ALA A 197 13.80 -17.33 -1.62
C ALA A 197 14.50 -15.99 -1.92
N PHE A 198 13.83 -14.86 -1.73
CA PHE A 198 14.45 -13.54 -1.91
C PHE A 198 15.54 -13.27 -0.87
N ALA A 199 15.33 -13.64 0.40
CA ALA A 199 16.35 -13.49 1.43
C ALA A 199 17.60 -14.33 1.14
N ALA A 200 17.42 -15.59 0.72
CA ALA A 200 18.53 -16.46 0.34
C ALA A 200 19.24 -15.94 -0.90
N ALA A 201 18.50 -15.57 -1.95
CA ALA A 201 19.06 -15.04 -3.19
C ALA A 201 19.86 -13.74 -2.97
N ALA A 202 19.40 -12.88 -2.05
CA ALA A 202 20.12 -11.65 -1.69
C ALA A 202 21.54 -11.94 -1.18
N VAL A 203 21.73 -13.02 -0.42
CA VAL A 203 23.02 -13.39 0.19
C VAL A 203 23.87 -14.27 -0.74
N THR A 204 23.27 -15.12 -1.57
CA THR A 204 24.02 -16.11 -2.36
C THR A 204 24.40 -15.63 -3.75
N VAL A 205 23.45 -15.04 -4.48
CA VAL A 205 23.64 -14.63 -5.88
C VAL A 205 23.52 -13.12 -6.09
N GLY A 206 23.10 -12.38 -5.07
CA GLY A 206 22.86 -10.94 -5.14
C GLY A 206 24.09 -10.11 -5.51
N GLY A 207 25.29 -10.55 -5.15
CA GLY A 207 26.54 -9.90 -5.58
C GLY A 207 27.04 -10.31 -6.96
N LEU A 208 26.53 -11.42 -7.52
CA LEU A 208 26.97 -11.93 -8.82
C LEU A 208 26.25 -11.25 -10.00
N LEU A 209 25.10 -10.65 -9.75
CA LEU A 209 24.26 -10.06 -10.79
C LEU A 209 24.62 -8.58 -10.98
N PRO A 210 25.14 -8.17 -12.15
CA PRO A 210 25.60 -6.82 -12.35
C PRO A 210 24.42 -5.83 -12.44
N ALA A 211 24.47 -4.75 -11.64
CA ALA A 211 23.54 -3.64 -11.75
C ALA A 211 23.59 -3.03 -13.16
N GLY A 212 22.45 -2.76 -13.79
CA GLY A 212 22.38 -2.13 -15.12
C GLY A 212 22.94 -2.95 -16.29
N ALA A 213 23.13 -4.26 -16.16
CA ALA A 213 23.72 -5.10 -17.20
C ALA A 213 22.93 -5.08 -18.52
N LEU A 214 21.60 -5.11 -18.45
CA LEU A 214 20.75 -5.07 -19.64
C LEU A 214 20.85 -3.73 -20.37
N SER A 215 20.80 -2.61 -19.64
CA SER A 215 20.92 -1.28 -20.22
C SER A 215 22.33 -1.03 -20.80
N ARG A 216 23.39 -1.57 -20.18
CA ARG A 216 24.75 -1.51 -20.74
C ARG A 216 24.91 -2.36 -22.00
N GLY A 217 24.31 -3.54 -22.05
CA GLY A 217 24.44 -4.46 -23.17
C GLY A 217 23.54 -4.13 -24.36
N ALA A 218 22.26 -3.81 -24.11
CA ALA A 218 21.26 -3.62 -25.15
C ALA A 218 20.89 -2.14 -25.40
N GLY A 219 21.34 -1.23 -24.53
CA GLY A 219 20.97 0.18 -24.56
C GLY A 219 19.72 0.48 -23.71
N THR A 220 19.78 1.57 -22.94
CA THR A 220 18.71 1.99 -22.02
C THR A 220 17.37 2.19 -22.72
N ALA A 221 17.35 2.81 -23.91
CA ALA A 221 16.13 3.09 -24.65
C ALA A 221 15.39 1.79 -25.04
N GLN A 222 16.13 0.78 -25.52
CA GLN A 222 15.58 -0.51 -25.90
C GLN A 222 14.96 -1.22 -24.70
N VAL A 223 15.67 -1.25 -23.56
CA VAL A 223 15.17 -1.87 -22.33
C VAL A 223 13.88 -1.18 -21.84
N VAL A 224 13.83 0.15 -21.90
CA VAL A 224 12.63 0.94 -21.53
C VAL A 224 11.45 0.59 -22.44
N VAL A 225 11.64 0.58 -23.76
CA VAL A 225 10.56 0.30 -24.72
C VAL A 225 10.04 -1.12 -24.55
N ILE A 226 10.93 -2.11 -24.44
CA ILE A 226 10.54 -3.52 -24.22
C ILE A 226 9.75 -3.67 -22.91
N ALA A 227 10.24 -3.07 -21.82
CA ALA A 227 9.54 -3.12 -20.54
C ALA A 227 8.14 -2.50 -20.63
N ALA A 228 8.00 -1.33 -21.27
CA ALA A 228 6.71 -0.68 -21.47
C ALA A 228 5.75 -1.54 -22.29
N VAL A 229 6.22 -2.14 -23.40
CA VAL A 229 5.40 -3.02 -24.25
C VAL A 229 4.93 -4.25 -23.49
N VAL A 230 5.82 -4.92 -22.74
CA VAL A 230 5.45 -6.09 -21.93
C VAL A 230 4.44 -5.72 -20.85
N LEU A 231 4.60 -4.57 -20.18
CA LEU A 231 3.65 -4.10 -19.18
C LEU A 231 2.28 -3.75 -19.79
N LEU A 232 2.25 -3.12 -20.96
CA LEU A 232 1.00 -2.82 -21.68
C LEU A 232 0.28 -4.11 -22.10
N ALA A 233 1.01 -5.08 -22.65
CA ALA A 233 0.47 -6.39 -23.00
C ALA A 233 -0.07 -7.14 -21.76
N ALA A 234 0.69 -7.10 -20.65
CA ALA A 234 0.25 -7.67 -19.38
C ALA A 234 -1.01 -6.98 -18.84
N ALA A 235 -1.09 -5.65 -18.90
CA ALA A 235 -2.26 -4.88 -18.51
C ALA A 235 -3.50 -5.23 -19.37
N ALA A 236 -3.34 -5.32 -20.70
CA ALA A 236 -4.40 -5.74 -21.61
C ALA A 236 -4.89 -7.17 -21.29
N SER A 237 -3.97 -8.07 -20.94
CA SER A 237 -4.29 -9.45 -20.54
C SER A 237 -5.18 -9.53 -19.29
N LEU A 238 -5.18 -8.51 -18.42
CA LEU A 238 -6.01 -8.48 -17.21
C LEU A 238 -7.51 -8.39 -17.51
N ALA A 239 -7.88 -7.88 -18.69
CA ALA A 239 -9.26 -7.88 -19.17
C ALA A 239 -9.71 -9.26 -19.66
N SER A 240 -8.75 -10.13 -20.01
CA SER A 240 -9.02 -11.48 -20.49
C SER A 240 -9.30 -12.48 -19.35
N ARG A 241 -9.75 -13.69 -19.72
CA ARG A 241 -9.98 -14.81 -18.79
C ARG A 241 -9.08 -16.00 -19.18
N GLY A 242 -8.91 -16.93 -18.25
CA GLY A 242 -8.16 -18.18 -18.50
C GLY A 242 -6.66 -17.96 -18.68
N ARG A 243 -6.06 -18.73 -19.61
CA ARG A 243 -4.61 -18.82 -19.80
C ARG A 243 -3.96 -17.48 -20.19
N LEU A 244 -4.60 -16.65 -21.01
CA LEU A 244 -4.03 -15.38 -21.46
C LEU A 244 -3.71 -14.44 -20.28
N ARG A 245 -4.60 -14.38 -19.28
CA ARG A 245 -4.36 -13.61 -18.05
C ARG A 245 -3.20 -14.19 -17.24
N VAL A 246 -3.07 -15.52 -17.18
CA VAL A 246 -1.94 -16.18 -16.51
C VAL A 246 -0.63 -15.80 -17.19
N TRP A 247 -0.54 -15.99 -18.51
CA TRP A 247 0.65 -15.67 -19.30
C TRP A 247 1.03 -14.20 -19.20
N GLY A 248 0.08 -13.26 -19.31
CA GLY A 248 0.40 -11.85 -19.22
C GLY A 248 0.90 -11.43 -17.84
N THR A 249 0.30 -11.95 -16.74
CA THR A 249 0.82 -11.69 -15.39
C THR A 249 2.15 -12.37 -15.12
N ALA A 250 2.38 -13.57 -15.66
CA ALA A 250 3.65 -14.26 -15.58
C ALA A 250 4.75 -13.51 -16.33
N ALA A 251 4.47 -13.02 -17.54
CA ALA A 251 5.41 -12.19 -18.32
C ALA A 251 5.80 -10.92 -17.57
N ALA A 252 4.84 -10.22 -16.94
CA ALA A 252 5.15 -9.05 -16.13
C ALA A 252 5.97 -9.39 -14.87
N ALA A 253 5.72 -10.53 -14.23
CA ALA A 253 6.52 -10.99 -13.09
C ALA A 253 7.95 -11.37 -13.51
N VAL A 254 8.10 -12.07 -14.65
CA VAL A 254 9.42 -12.40 -15.21
C VAL A 254 10.18 -11.14 -15.56
N LEU A 255 9.55 -10.19 -16.26
CA LEU A 255 10.15 -8.88 -16.53
C LEU A 255 10.63 -8.21 -15.23
N ALA A 256 9.76 -8.17 -14.21
CA ALA A 256 10.10 -7.55 -12.94
C ALA A 256 11.30 -8.23 -12.27
N LEU A 257 11.36 -9.56 -12.24
CA LEU A 257 12.49 -10.32 -11.66
C LEU A 257 13.78 -10.14 -12.45
N VAL A 258 13.70 -10.14 -13.79
CA VAL A 258 14.86 -9.92 -14.67
C VAL A 258 15.42 -8.52 -14.47
N LEU A 259 14.56 -7.49 -14.45
CA LEU A 259 15.01 -6.13 -14.19
C LEU A 259 15.56 -5.98 -12.76
N LEU A 260 14.93 -6.60 -11.75
CA LEU A 260 15.38 -6.55 -10.36
C LEU A 260 16.77 -7.18 -10.18
N GLY A 261 17.04 -8.30 -10.85
CA GLY A 261 18.31 -9.00 -10.76
C GLY A 261 19.40 -8.37 -11.63
N ALA A 262 19.10 -8.06 -12.89
CA ALA A 262 20.13 -7.75 -13.88
C ALA A 262 20.16 -6.28 -14.34
N ASN A 263 19.23 -5.44 -13.90
CA ASN A 263 19.16 -4.05 -14.38
C ASN A 263 18.84 -3.01 -13.30
N SER A 264 18.55 -3.43 -12.07
CA SER A 264 18.26 -2.51 -10.98
C SER A 264 19.39 -1.52 -10.83
N ARG A 265 19.02 -0.28 -10.57
CA ARG A 265 19.94 0.72 -10.12
C ARG A 265 20.56 0.26 -8.79
N VAL A 266 19.80 0.11 -7.71
CA VAL A 266 20.34 -0.12 -6.36
C VAL A 266 21.26 -1.34 -6.17
N GLY A 267 21.28 -2.25 -7.14
CA GLY A 267 22.00 -3.51 -7.09
C GLY A 267 21.07 -4.65 -6.71
N ALA A 268 21.42 -5.85 -7.17
CA ALA A 268 20.52 -7.00 -7.06
C ALA A 268 20.33 -7.44 -5.60
N TRP A 269 21.38 -7.50 -4.79
CA TRP A 269 21.27 -7.91 -3.40
C TRP A 269 20.34 -6.99 -2.59
N GLU A 270 20.45 -5.66 -2.76
CA GLU A 270 19.64 -4.67 -2.05
C GLU A 270 18.18 -4.78 -2.50
N SER A 271 17.97 -4.87 -3.82
CA SER A 271 16.67 -5.11 -4.43
C SER A 271 15.98 -6.37 -3.91
N LEU A 272 16.70 -7.49 -3.83
CA LEU A 272 16.21 -8.77 -3.31
C LEU A 272 15.90 -8.68 -1.81
N ALA A 273 16.73 -7.99 -1.03
CA ALA A 273 16.50 -7.78 0.40
C ALA A 273 15.25 -6.90 0.68
N ILE A 274 15.01 -5.88 -0.14
CA ILE A 274 13.78 -5.07 -0.11
C ILE A 274 12.57 -5.97 -0.37
N LEU A 275 12.61 -6.80 -1.40
CA LEU A 275 11.51 -7.71 -1.74
C LEU A 275 11.26 -8.75 -0.63
N ALA A 276 12.33 -9.33 -0.05
CA ALA A 276 12.22 -10.22 1.10
C ALA A 276 11.52 -9.52 2.28
N THR A 277 11.85 -8.25 2.55
CA THR A 277 11.23 -7.42 3.59
C THR A 277 9.73 -7.16 3.31
N MET A 278 9.34 -6.90 2.06
CA MET A 278 7.93 -6.74 1.70
C MET A 278 7.15 -8.05 1.83
N PHE A 279 7.72 -9.19 1.42
CA PHE A 279 7.09 -10.49 1.64
C PHE A 279 7.02 -10.84 3.14
N ALA A 280 7.99 -10.43 3.96
CA ALA A 280 7.92 -10.57 5.40
C ALA A 280 6.74 -9.81 6.02
N GLY A 281 6.46 -8.59 5.56
CA GLY A 281 5.24 -7.86 5.92
C GLY A 281 3.97 -8.66 5.64
N THR A 282 3.93 -9.37 4.51
CA THR A 282 2.82 -10.28 4.15
C THR A 282 2.70 -11.43 5.14
N VAL A 283 3.81 -12.10 5.46
CA VAL A 283 3.86 -13.22 6.41
C VAL A 283 3.44 -12.78 7.82
N LEU A 284 3.87 -11.58 8.27
CA LEU A 284 3.45 -10.98 9.54
C LEU A 284 1.93 -10.77 9.60
N TYR A 285 1.32 -10.29 8.51
CA TYR A 285 -0.14 -10.19 8.42
C TYR A 285 -0.80 -11.58 8.56
N ARG A 286 -0.27 -12.60 7.89
CA ARG A 286 -0.82 -13.97 7.97
C ARG A 286 -0.76 -14.54 9.37
N LEU A 287 0.33 -14.29 10.10
CA LEU A 287 0.48 -14.66 11.51
C LEU A 287 -0.57 -13.94 12.38
N ASP A 288 -0.83 -12.66 12.13
CA ASP A 288 -1.85 -11.90 12.85
C ASP A 288 -3.28 -12.36 12.57
N GLN A 289 -3.53 -12.92 11.40
CA GLN A 289 -4.83 -13.52 11.05
C GLN A 289 -4.95 -15.00 11.49
N GLY A 290 -3.93 -15.58 12.13
CA GLY A 290 -3.92 -17.00 12.51
C GLY A 290 -3.82 -17.97 11.32
N GLN A 291 -3.47 -17.46 10.13
CA GLN A 291 -3.33 -18.27 8.90
C GLN A 291 -1.99 -19.01 8.84
N LEU A 292 -0.98 -18.51 9.56
CA LEU A 292 0.30 -19.17 9.77
C LEU A 292 0.55 -19.33 11.28
N ARG A 293 1.35 -20.32 11.65
CA ARG A 293 1.76 -20.56 13.04
C ARG A 293 3.15 -19.97 13.30
N TRP A 294 3.29 -19.17 14.37
CA TRP A 294 4.56 -18.57 14.76
C TRP A 294 5.67 -19.61 14.95
N LYS A 295 5.36 -20.72 15.66
CA LYS A 295 6.33 -21.81 15.91
C LYS A 295 7.01 -22.36 14.64
N ARG A 296 6.34 -22.31 13.48
CA ARG A 296 6.89 -22.82 12.20
C ARG A 296 7.53 -21.76 11.32
N ASN A 297 7.16 -20.49 11.47
CA ASN A 297 7.54 -19.41 10.54
C ASN A 297 8.34 -18.27 11.21
N GLY A 298 8.43 -18.26 12.54
CA GLY A 298 9.10 -17.20 13.30
C GLY A 298 10.60 -17.15 13.01
N TRP A 299 11.26 -18.30 12.89
CA TRP A 299 12.67 -18.37 12.51
C TRP A 299 12.89 -17.80 11.10
N ALA A 300 12.05 -18.18 10.13
CA ALA A 300 12.16 -17.69 8.74
C ALA A 300 11.98 -16.18 8.65
N LEU A 301 11.11 -15.59 9.47
CA LEU A 301 10.98 -14.14 9.60
C LEU A 301 12.24 -13.49 10.19
N ALA A 302 12.82 -14.09 11.22
CA ALA A 302 14.04 -13.59 11.85
C ALA A 302 15.25 -13.65 10.90
N CYS A 303 15.27 -14.60 9.96
CA CYS A 303 16.31 -14.70 8.94
C CYS A 303 16.31 -13.54 7.94
N VAL A 304 15.20 -12.83 7.72
CA VAL A 304 15.14 -11.76 6.70
C VAL A 304 16.03 -10.55 7.04
N PRO A 305 15.92 -9.91 8.22
CA PRO A 305 16.83 -8.82 8.57
C PRO A 305 18.28 -9.30 8.67
N VAL A 306 18.51 -10.53 9.16
CA VAL A 306 19.87 -11.12 9.23
C VAL A 306 20.48 -11.30 7.84
N ALA A 307 19.71 -11.85 6.89
CA ALA A 307 20.15 -12.01 5.50
C ALA A 307 20.39 -10.66 4.82
N SER A 308 19.54 -9.66 5.09
CA SER A 308 19.73 -8.30 4.55
C SER A 308 21.01 -7.64 5.07
N VAL A 309 21.32 -7.80 6.37
CA VAL A 309 22.58 -7.34 6.96
C VAL A 309 23.76 -8.11 6.38
N ALA A 310 23.69 -9.45 6.35
CA ALA A 310 24.76 -10.29 5.82
C ALA A 310 25.08 -9.96 4.34
N ALA A 311 24.07 -9.71 3.51
CA ALA A 311 24.25 -9.30 2.13
C ALA A 311 24.94 -7.93 2.02
N ALA A 312 24.57 -6.96 2.86
CA ALA A 312 25.23 -5.65 2.89
C ALA A 312 26.71 -5.76 3.24
N TRP A 313 27.06 -6.59 4.23
CA TRP A 313 28.46 -6.83 4.61
C TRP A 313 29.24 -7.66 3.59
N ALA A 314 28.58 -8.55 2.85
CA ALA A 314 29.21 -9.36 1.83
C ALA A 314 29.49 -8.57 0.53
N PHE A 315 28.60 -7.65 0.17
CA PHE A 315 28.62 -7.03 -1.17
C PHE A 315 28.80 -5.51 -1.16
N GLY A 316 28.63 -4.83 -0.03
CA GLY A 316 28.70 -3.37 0.05
C GLY A 316 27.65 -2.66 -0.83
N PRO A 317 27.78 -1.35 -1.06
CA PRO A 317 26.87 -0.61 -1.92
C PRO A 317 26.99 -1.05 -3.39
N GLY A 318 25.86 -1.27 -4.07
CA GLY A 318 25.81 -1.82 -5.45
C GLY A 318 26.31 -0.92 -6.59
N TRP A 319 27.00 0.18 -6.31
CA TRP A 319 27.17 1.30 -7.24
C TRP A 319 28.56 1.93 -7.36
N GLY A 320 29.59 1.28 -6.80
CA GLY A 320 30.97 1.79 -6.91
C GLY A 320 31.25 3.03 -6.04
N MET A 321 30.80 2.99 -4.79
CA MET A 321 31.08 4.02 -3.78
C MET A 321 32.54 3.91 -3.28
N PRO A 322 33.22 5.02 -2.92
CA PRO A 322 34.52 4.98 -2.25
C PRO A 322 34.51 4.12 -0.98
N ASP A 323 35.62 3.46 -0.64
CA ASP A 323 35.70 2.46 0.46
C ASP A 323 35.26 3.00 1.82
N ASP A 324 35.62 4.25 2.13
CA ASP A 324 35.24 4.96 3.35
C ASP A 324 33.71 5.16 3.44
N GLN A 325 33.09 5.53 2.33
CA GLN A 325 31.65 5.70 2.22
C GLN A 325 30.91 4.36 2.13
N ALA A 326 31.54 3.31 1.61
CA ALA A 326 30.98 1.97 1.54
C ALA A 326 30.81 1.35 2.93
N LEU A 327 31.76 1.56 3.84
CA LEU A 327 31.63 1.13 5.23
C LEU A 327 30.51 1.88 5.95
N ALA A 328 30.43 3.20 5.77
CA ALA A 328 29.36 4.04 6.29
C ALA A 328 27.98 3.59 5.80
N PHE A 329 27.85 3.30 4.51
CA PHE A 329 26.65 2.73 3.92
C PHE A 329 26.28 1.39 4.57
N THR A 330 27.25 0.50 4.74
CA THR A 330 27.02 -0.85 5.29
C THR A 330 26.53 -0.80 6.73
N TRP A 331 27.14 0.05 7.56
CA TRP A 331 26.65 0.32 8.91
C TRP A 331 25.28 0.97 8.92
N GLY A 332 25.11 2.04 8.15
CA GLY A 332 23.85 2.77 8.03
C GLY A 332 22.68 1.87 7.60
N TRP A 333 22.90 0.99 6.62
CA TRP A 333 21.93 -0.01 6.18
C TRP A 333 21.64 -1.02 7.27
N SER A 334 22.68 -1.57 7.90
CA SER A 334 22.53 -2.62 8.91
C SER A 334 21.71 -2.15 10.12
N THR A 335 22.02 -0.96 10.62
CA THR A 335 21.29 -0.38 11.76
C THR A 335 19.89 0.09 11.35
N ALA A 336 19.71 0.61 10.13
CA ALA A 336 18.40 0.95 9.59
C ALA A 336 17.47 -0.26 9.47
N VAL A 337 17.99 -1.40 8.98
CA VAL A 337 17.26 -2.68 8.92
C VAL A 337 16.84 -3.11 10.32
N ALA A 338 17.79 -3.17 11.26
CA ALA A 338 17.48 -3.58 12.63
C ALA A 338 16.41 -2.68 13.27
N ALA A 339 16.57 -1.35 13.15
CA ALA A 339 15.63 -0.38 13.70
C ALA A 339 14.25 -0.46 13.02
N ALA A 340 14.18 -0.59 11.69
CA ALA A 340 12.91 -0.65 10.97
C ALA A 340 12.09 -1.89 11.39
N TRP A 341 12.76 -3.04 11.51
CA TRP A 341 12.15 -4.27 12.00
C TRP A 341 11.72 -4.17 13.46
N ALA A 342 12.57 -3.64 14.34
CA ALA A 342 12.25 -3.41 15.74
C ALA A 342 11.03 -2.49 15.89
N THR A 343 11.01 -1.35 15.20
CA THR A 343 9.89 -0.41 15.20
C THR A 343 8.61 -1.05 14.69
N PHE A 344 8.66 -1.79 13.57
CA PHE A 344 7.47 -2.44 13.03
C PHE A 344 6.92 -3.50 13.98
N LEU A 345 7.79 -4.33 14.58
CA LEU A 345 7.38 -5.36 15.55
C LEU A 345 6.82 -4.74 16.84
N ALA A 346 7.41 -3.64 17.32
CA ALA A 346 6.90 -2.89 18.46
C ALA A 346 5.53 -2.27 18.16
N ALA A 347 5.37 -1.61 17.01
CA ALA A 347 4.08 -1.06 16.57
C ALA A 347 3.03 -2.17 16.40
N ARG A 348 3.43 -3.33 15.84
CA ARG A 348 2.58 -4.52 15.73
C ARG A 348 2.19 -5.06 17.10
N PHE A 349 3.06 -5.05 18.10
CA PHE A 349 2.71 -5.43 19.48
C PHE A 349 1.65 -4.49 20.04
N LEU A 350 1.77 -3.19 19.77
CA LEU A 350 0.82 -2.16 20.18
C LEU A 350 -0.44 -2.07 19.31
N ARG A 351 -0.62 -2.92 18.30
CA ARG A 351 -1.73 -2.84 17.30
C ARG A 351 -3.14 -2.87 17.86
N ARG A 352 -3.33 -3.34 19.10
CA ARG A 352 -4.63 -3.39 19.79
C ARG A 352 -4.92 -2.10 20.56
N ARG A 353 -3.94 -1.23 20.76
CA ARG A 353 -4.11 0.07 21.43
C ARG A 353 -4.64 1.11 20.46
N ARG A 354 -5.37 2.11 20.99
CA ARG A 354 -5.80 3.26 20.20
C ARG A 354 -4.59 4.14 19.91
N MET A 355 -4.41 4.52 18.65
CA MET A 355 -3.32 5.41 18.25
C MET A 355 -3.74 6.88 18.35
N PRO A 356 -2.83 7.80 18.68
CA PRO A 356 -3.09 9.23 18.66
C PRO A 356 -3.62 9.69 17.30
N ARG A 357 -4.70 10.49 17.30
CA ARG A 357 -5.35 10.97 16.06
C ARG A 357 -4.40 11.75 15.17
N ALA A 358 -3.49 12.53 15.77
CA ALA A 358 -2.47 13.29 15.03
C ALA A 358 -1.55 12.36 14.21
N LEU A 359 -1.03 11.29 14.83
CA LEU A 359 -0.18 10.31 14.14
C LEU A 359 -0.92 9.58 13.02
N VAL A 360 -2.17 9.18 13.27
CA VAL A 360 -3.02 8.57 12.24
C VAL A 360 -3.25 9.57 11.09
N GLY A 361 -3.54 10.83 11.41
CA GLY A 361 -3.72 11.91 10.44
C GLY A 361 -2.49 12.14 9.56
N LEU A 362 -1.29 12.14 10.15
CA LEU A 362 -0.02 12.18 9.42
C LEU A 362 0.14 10.97 8.50
N GLY A 363 -0.26 9.79 8.97
CA GLY A 363 -0.32 8.56 8.18
C GLY A 363 -1.18 8.66 6.92
N LEU A 364 -2.34 9.33 7.03
CA LEU A 364 -3.28 9.50 5.92
C LEU A 364 -2.70 10.38 4.81
N ILE A 365 -1.90 11.39 5.14
CA ILE A 365 -1.25 12.28 4.17
C ILE A 365 0.21 11.88 3.88
N SER A 366 0.67 10.74 4.41
CA SER A 366 2.08 10.35 4.39
C SER A 366 2.62 10.18 2.96
N TYR A 367 1.75 9.82 2.02
CA TYR A 367 2.11 9.69 0.61
C TYR A 367 2.46 11.05 0.00
N SER A 368 1.66 12.09 0.28
CA SER A 368 1.97 13.46 -0.12
C SER A 368 3.22 14.01 0.55
N VAL A 369 3.39 13.78 1.85
CA VAL A 369 4.60 14.20 2.57
C VAL A 369 5.83 13.57 1.93
N TYR A 370 5.76 12.27 1.66
CA TYR A 370 6.85 11.54 1.03
C TYR A 370 7.17 12.05 -0.39
N LEU A 371 6.17 12.36 -1.22
CA LEU A 371 6.43 12.79 -2.59
C LEU A 371 6.83 14.27 -2.74
N LEU A 372 6.30 15.14 -1.90
CA LEU A 372 6.48 16.59 -2.07
C LEU A 372 7.67 17.15 -1.28
N HIS A 373 8.15 16.46 -0.24
CA HIS A 373 9.26 16.98 0.56
C HIS A 373 10.56 17.22 -0.22
N PRO A 374 10.96 16.42 -1.24
CA PRO A 374 12.21 16.69 -1.94
C PRO A 374 12.16 18.03 -2.69
N LEU A 375 10.97 18.44 -3.17
CA LEU A 375 10.77 19.74 -3.80
C LEU A 375 11.04 20.89 -2.81
N ALA A 376 10.50 20.79 -1.59
CA ALA A 376 10.73 21.79 -0.55
C ALA A 376 12.18 21.78 -0.04
N VAL A 377 12.75 20.60 0.17
CA VAL A 377 14.14 20.43 0.60
C VAL A 377 15.11 20.97 -0.44
N GLN A 378 14.81 20.86 -1.73
CA GLN A 378 15.67 21.42 -2.76
C GLN A 378 15.74 22.95 -2.66
N VAL A 379 14.59 23.60 -2.45
CA VAL A 379 14.56 25.06 -2.24
C VAL A 379 15.39 25.42 -1.01
N LEU A 380 15.25 24.67 0.09
CA LEU A 380 16.07 24.85 1.28
C LEU A 380 17.57 24.72 0.98
N ARG A 381 18.01 23.66 0.28
CA ARG A 381 19.42 23.43 -0.04
C ARG A 381 20.05 24.56 -0.86
N ARG A 382 19.24 25.28 -1.65
CA ARG A 382 19.69 26.48 -2.35
C ARG A 382 19.89 27.69 -1.45
N LEU A 383 19.07 27.81 -0.41
CA LEU A 383 19.19 28.89 0.58
C LEU A 383 20.32 28.61 1.58
N THR A 384 20.64 27.33 1.81
CA THR A 384 21.66 26.86 2.78
C THR A 384 22.86 26.21 2.10
N THR A 385 23.40 26.82 1.04
CA THR A 385 24.61 26.30 0.38
C THR A 385 25.82 26.27 1.31
N ASP A 386 25.87 27.20 2.26
CA ASP A 386 26.85 27.26 3.35
C ASP A 386 26.11 27.29 4.70
N PRO A 387 25.78 26.12 5.29
CA PRO A 387 25.02 26.04 6.54
C PRO A 387 25.71 26.72 7.72
N ALA A 388 27.04 26.88 7.69
CA ALA A 388 27.81 27.48 8.77
C ALA A 388 27.52 28.98 8.97
N ARG A 389 26.93 29.64 7.95
CA ARG A 389 26.50 31.05 8.04
C ARG A 389 25.30 31.27 8.95
N PHE A 390 24.54 30.23 9.25
CA PHE A 390 23.32 30.32 10.03
C PHE A 390 23.55 29.80 11.45
N SER A 391 23.08 30.54 12.43
CA SER A 391 23.00 30.09 13.81
C SER A 391 22.13 28.85 13.94
N LEU A 392 22.31 28.07 15.01
CA LEU A 392 21.48 26.89 15.27
C LEU A 392 19.98 27.24 15.33
N THR A 393 19.63 28.38 15.93
CA THR A 393 18.24 28.84 16.04
C THR A 393 17.63 29.14 14.67
N GLU A 394 18.37 29.78 13.76
CA GLU A 394 17.91 30.02 12.39
C GLU A 394 17.71 28.71 11.64
N ARG A 395 18.67 27.77 11.75
CA ARG A 395 18.58 26.45 11.12
C ARG A 395 17.37 25.65 11.64
N LEU A 396 17.10 25.71 12.95
CA LEU A 396 15.90 25.12 13.55
C LEU A 396 14.62 25.78 13.05
N ALA A 397 14.57 27.11 13.00
CA ALA A 397 13.42 27.86 12.49
C ALA A 397 13.13 27.52 11.01
N MET A 398 14.17 27.43 10.18
CA MET A 398 14.06 27.00 8.78
C MET A 398 13.53 25.56 8.67
N GLY A 399 13.97 24.65 9.55
CA GLY A 399 13.46 23.29 9.62
C GLY A 399 11.97 23.22 9.98
N VAL A 400 11.54 23.99 10.98
CA VAL A 400 10.12 24.09 11.38
C VAL A 400 9.28 24.68 10.25
N LEU A 401 9.78 25.75 9.60
CA LEU A 401 9.10 26.37 8.46
C LEU A 401 8.96 25.39 7.29
N LEU A 402 10.03 24.70 6.91
CA LEU A 402 10.01 23.69 5.86
C LEU A 402 9.00 22.58 6.19
N LEU A 403 9.00 22.08 7.43
CA LEU A 403 8.06 21.05 7.83
C LEU A 403 6.61 21.56 7.74
N GLY A 404 6.35 22.80 8.17
CA GLY A 404 5.05 23.45 8.03
C GLY A 404 4.59 23.56 6.58
N VAL A 405 5.48 23.99 5.67
CA VAL A 405 5.21 24.08 4.23
C VAL A 405 4.93 22.70 3.65
N VAL A 406 5.76 21.70 3.94
CA VAL A 406 5.57 20.32 3.46
C VAL A 406 4.22 19.77 3.93
N LEU A 407 3.87 19.95 5.21
CA LEU A 407 2.61 19.46 5.76
C LEU A 407 1.40 20.21 5.18
N ALA A 408 1.49 21.53 4.99
CA ALA A 408 0.43 22.33 4.37
C ALA A 408 0.18 21.92 2.91
N CYS A 409 1.23 21.87 2.09
CA CYS A 409 1.16 21.41 0.70
C CYS A 409 0.65 19.96 0.61
N SER A 410 1.08 19.10 1.53
CA SER A 410 0.64 17.71 1.60
C SER A 410 -0.84 17.58 1.95
N ALA A 411 -1.33 18.36 2.91
CA ALA A 411 -2.74 18.39 3.27
C ALA A 411 -3.62 18.94 2.12
N LEU A 412 -3.14 19.97 1.42
CA LEU A 412 -3.82 20.55 0.26
C LEU A 412 -3.92 19.53 -0.89
N THR A 413 -2.80 18.96 -1.32
CA THR A 413 -2.76 17.98 -2.41
C THR A 413 -3.49 16.68 -2.05
N TYR A 414 -3.46 16.26 -0.78
CA TYR A 414 -4.27 15.14 -0.32
C TYR A 414 -5.77 15.39 -0.53
N ARG A 415 -6.25 16.60 -0.20
CA ARG A 415 -7.67 16.97 -0.34
C ARG A 415 -8.08 17.22 -1.79
N ALA A 416 -7.22 17.86 -2.57
CA ALA A 416 -7.51 18.31 -3.93
C ALA A 416 -7.23 17.25 -5.01
N VAL A 417 -6.24 16.38 -4.80
CA VAL A 417 -5.76 15.42 -5.82
C VAL A 417 -5.99 13.98 -5.37
N GLU A 418 -5.39 13.60 -4.24
CA GLU A 418 -5.33 12.20 -3.82
C GLU A 418 -6.72 11.66 -3.45
N ARG A 419 -7.44 12.32 -2.54
CA ARG A 419 -8.73 11.87 -2.04
C ARG A 419 -9.80 11.78 -3.14
N PRO A 420 -9.96 12.77 -4.04
CA PRO A 420 -10.89 12.69 -5.17
C PRO A 420 -10.52 11.55 -6.12
N ALA A 421 -9.25 11.41 -6.49
CA ALA A 421 -8.80 10.36 -7.40
C ALA A 421 -9.02 8.96 -6.80
N GLN A 422 -8.71 8.76 -5.52
CA GLN A 422 -9.00 7.49 -4.85
C GLN A 422 -10.51 7.20 -4.78
N SER A 423 -11.35 8.22 -4.61
CA SER A 423 -12.80 8.07 -4.66
C SER A 423 -13.28 7.57 -6.02
N LEU A 424 -12.79 8.23 -7.09
CA LEU A 424 -13.08 7.85 -8.47
C LEU A 424 -12.59 6.44 -8.78
N GLY A 425 -11.36 6.08 -8.39
CA GLY A 425 -10.82 4.73 -8.56
C GLY A 425 -11.66 3.66 -7.83
N ARG A 426 -12.15 3.95 -6.62
CA ARG A 426 -13.07 3.04 -5.90
C ARG A 426 -14.39 2.86 -6.63
N HIS A 427 -14.93 3.91 -7.23
CA HIS A 427 -16.15 3.86 -8.02
C HIS A 427 -15.98 3.02 -9.30
N LEU A 428 -14.92 3.29 -10.06
CA LEU A 428 -14.58 2.54 -11.28
C LEU A 428 -14.33 1.05 -10.99
N ALA A 429 -13.60 0.74 -9.91
CA ALA A 429 -13.35 -0.64 -9.49
C ALA A 429 -14.64 -1.37 -9.04
N ARG A 430 -15.68 -0.67 -8.57
CA ARG A 430 -17.00 -1.28 -8.29
C ARG A 430 -17.75 -1.59 -9.59
N ARG A 431 -17.76 -0.66 -10.55
CA ARG A 431 -18.39 -0.84 -11.87
C ARG A 431 -17.76 -1.99 -12.67
N ALA A 432 -16.43 -2.11 -12.66
CA ALA A 432 -15.72 -3.20 -13.32
C ALA A 432 -16.15 -4.57 -12.78
N ARG A 433 -16.32 -4.69 -11.45
CA ARG A 433 -16.77 -5.94 -10.80
C ARG A 433 -18.21 -6.32 -11.14
N SER A 434 -19.12 -5.36 -11.23
CA SER A 434 -20.52 -5.63 -11.60
C SER A 434 -20.68 -6.14 -13.04
N ARG A 435 -19.76 -5.83 -13.95
CA ARG A 435 -19.77 -6.35 -15.34
C ARG A 435 -19.26 -7.78 -15.44
N THR A 436 -18.48 -8.25 -14.46
CA THR A 436 -17.87 -9.60 -14.47
C THR A 436 -18.71 -10.68 -13.79
N LEU A 437 -19.78 -10.33 -13.06
CA LEU A 437 -20.67 -11.29 -12.39
C LEU A 437 -21.75 -11.82 -13.35
N PRO A 438 -22.07 -13.14 -13.34
CA PRO A 438 -23.13 -13.72 -14.16
C PRO A 438 -24.52 -13.09 -13.88
N PRO A 439 -25.45 -13.05 -14.87
CA PRO A 439 -26.77 -12.44 -14.72
C PRO A 439 -27.59 -12.98 -13.54
N GLN A 440 -27.41 -14.25 -13.18
CA GLN A 440 -28.17 -14.92 -12.11
C GLN A 440 -27.83 -14.41 -10.69
N THR A 441 -26.66 -13.80 -10.46
CA THR A 441 -26.35 -13.10 -9.19
C THR A 441 -26.82 -11.65 -9.17
N ARG A 442 -27.17 -11.10 -10.35
CA ARG A 442 -27.68 -9.73 -10.47
C ARG A 442 -29.14 -9.65 -9.98
N THR A 443 -29.96 -10.62 -10.34
CA THR A 443 -31.38 -10.72 -9.93
C THR A 443 -31.57 -11.07 -8.45
N ALA A 444 -30.68 -11.85 -7.83
CA ALA A 444 -30.74 -12.14 -6.39
C ALA A 444 -30.51 -10.88 -5.51
N ARG A 445 -29.71 -9.93 -6.01
CA ARG A 445 -29.46 -8.64 -5.33
C ARG A 445 -30.59 -7.63 -5.53
N THR A 446 -31.26 -7.65 -6.67
CA THR A 446 -32.47 -6.83 -6.89
C THR A 446 -33.65 -7.37 -6.08
N ARG A 447 -33.83 -8.71 -6.04
CA ARG A 447 -34.88 -9.33 -5.22
C ARG A 447 -34.69 -9.06 -3.73
N THR A 448 -33.47 -9.07 -3.18
CA THR A 448 -33.26 -8.72 -1.76
C THR A 448 -33.49 -7.24 -1.44
N ALA A 449 -33.47 -6.36 -2.44
CA ALA A 449 -33.90 -4.97 -2.30
C ALA A 449 -35.43 -4.83 -2.40
N GLU A 450 -36.09 -5.56 -3.31
CA GLU A 450 -37.56 -5.56 -3.45
C GLU A 450 -38.29 -6.33 -2.32
N THR A 451 -37.69 -7.38 -1.77
CA THR A 451 -38.27 -8.15 -0.64
C THR A 451 -38.15 -7.39 0.69
N ARG A 452 -37.39 -6.30 0.74
CA ARG A 452 -37.35 -5.39 1.89
C ARG A 452 -38.43 -4.31 1.85
N THR A 453 -39.10 -4.14 0.71
CA THR A 453 -40.24 -3.22 0.50
C THR A 453 -41.59 -3.93 0.45
N ALA A 454 -41.63 -5.26 0.43
CA ALA A 454 -42.86 -6.03 0.53
C ALA A 454 -43.01 -6.59 1.95
N GLY A 455 -43.96 -6.05 2.71
CA GLY A 455 -44.39 -6.60 4.00
C GLY A 455 -44.87 -8.07 3.86
N PRO A 456 -44.87 -8.85 4.95
CA PRO A 456 -45.12 -10.28 4.87
C PRO A 456 -46.59 -10.54 4.47
N ALA A 457 -46.79 -11.09 3.28
CA ALA A 457 -48.06 -11.72 2.90
C ALA A 457 -48.20 -13.04 3.67
N GLY A 458 -49.31 -13.17 4.41
CA GLY A 458 -49.65 -14.32 5.22
C GLY A 458 -49.87 -15.61 4.41
N VAL A 459 -49.42 -16.73 4.97
CA VAL A 459 -49.56 -18.07 4.42
C VAL A 459 -50.87 -18.72 4.93
N ARG A 460 -51.76 -18.99 3.97
CA ARG A 460 -52.71 -20.12 3.78
C ARG A 460 -53.55 -20.69 4.96
N ARG A 461 -54.86 -20.86 4.68
CA ARG A 461 -55.70 -21.98 5.15
C ARG A 461 -56.45 -22.62 3.97
N PRO A 462 -56.50 -23.96 3.85
CA PRO A 462 -57.50 -24.65 3.04
C PRO A 462 -58.44 -25.53 3.89
N GLY A 463 -59.72 -25.60 3.47
CA GLY A 463 -60.59 -26.78 3.60
C GLY A 463 -61.26 -27.08 4.95
N ARG A 464 -62.58 -26.92 5.01
CA ARG A 464 -63.49 -27.60 5.95
C ARG A 464 -64.26 -28.71 5.21
N PRO A 465 -64.52 -29.87 5.83
CA PRO A 465 -65.70 -30.68 5.54
C PRO A 465 -66.64 -30.77 6.77
N PRO A 466 -67.88 -31.27 6.61
CA PRO A 466 -69.00 -31.01 7.53
C PRO A 466 -69.17 -32.04 8.66
N GLU A 467 -69.89 -31.64 9.71
CA GLU A 467 -70.36 -32.48 10.83
C GLU A 467 -71.41 -33.53 10.38
N PRO A 468 -71.59 -34.59 11.18
CA PRO A 468 -72.86 -34.66 11.94
C PRO A 468 -72.79 -35.34 13.32
N GLY A 469 -73.69 -34.92 14.23
CA GLY A 469 -74.61 -35.85 14.92
C GLY A 469 -74.32 -36.30 16.36
N ALA A 470 -75.12 -35.76 17.28
CA ALA A 470 -75.30 -36.08 18.70
C ALA A 470 -75.42 -37.56 19.12
N ARG A 471 -75.07 -37.87 20.39
CA ARG A 471 -75.88 -38.65 21.36
C ARG A 471 -75.27 -38.65 22.79
N ALA A 472 -76.15 -38.89 23.75
CA ALA A 472 -76.15 -38.50 25.16
C ALA A 472 -75.55 -39.53 26.17
N CYS A 473 -75.24 -39.02 27.38
CA CYS A 473 -75.13 -39.58 28.75
C CYS A 473 -75.47 -41.07 29.06
N PRO A 474 -75.04 -41.67 30.22
CA PRO A 474 -74.76 -41.02 31.54
C PRO A 474 -73.56 -41.56 32.40
N ARG A 475 -73.30 -40.86 33.53
CA ARG A 475 -72.54 -41.26 34.76
C ARG A 475 -73.29 -42.39 35.54
N PRO A 476 -72.85 -42.92 36.73
CA PRO A 476 -71.73 -42.58 37.66
C PRO A 476 -70.96 -43.77 38.30
N ALA A 477 -69.85 -43.50 39.01
CA ALA A 477 -69.48 -44.17 40.29
C ALA A 477 -68.32 -43.42 40.97
N GLY A 478 -68.39 -43.32 42.30
CA GLY A 478 -67.57 -42.46 43.18
C GLY A 478 -66.19 -43.01 43.60
N PRO A 479 -65.59 -42.42 44.65
CA PRO A 479 -64.13 -42.25 44.83
C PRO A 479 -63.52 -43.31 45.79
N PRO A 480 -62.20 -43.28 46.08
CA PRO A 480 -61.70 -42.43 47.18
C PRO A 480 -60.30 -41.79 47.02
N ALA A 481 -60.10 -40.71 47.81
CA ALA A 481 -58.99 -40.28 48.68
C ALA A 481 -57.54 -40.80 48.46
N ALA A 482 -56.44 -40.13 48.84
CA ALA A 482 -56.11 -38.79 49.32
C ALA A 482 -54.57 -38.70 49.45
N ALA A 483 -53.97 -37.55 49.11
CA ALA A 483 -52.80 -36.94 49.76
C ALA A 483 -52.78 -35.47 49.29
N ARG A 484 -52.86 -34.55 50.25
CA ARG A 484 -53.50 -33.23 50.12
C ARG A 484 -52.71 -32.18 49.37
#